data_AF-A0A9P0JQ42-F1
#
_entry.id   AF-A0A9P0JQ42-F1
#
_cell.length_a   1.000
_cell.length_b   1.000
_cell.length_c   1.000
_cell.angle_alpha   90.00
_cell.angle_beta   90.00
_cell.angle_gamma   90.00
#
_symmetry.space_group_name_H-M   'P 1'
#
loop_
_entity.id
_entity.type
_entity.pdbx_description
1 polymer ?
#
loop_
_entity_poly.entity_id
_entity_poly.type
_entity_poly.pdbx_seq_one_letter_code
_entity_poly.pdbx_strand_id
1 'polypeptide(L)'
;MAMSSWINIRSGRIYRSTKQSKQEDVLASLSDLEPHECCKRLLAKVCQKDVEERSLYNYLNAFAKFYLKYENDWEKVGWKTEELLYW
;
A
#
# COMPACT_ATOMS: atom_id res chain seq x y z
N MET A 1 38.41 -18.53 10.52
CA MET A 1 37.46 -17.47 10.89
C MET A 1 36.34 -17.46 9.88
N ALA A 2 35.11 -17.75 10.32
CA ALA A 2 33.93 -17.82 9.44
C ALA A 2 33.34 -16.40 9.27
N MET A 3 33.34 -15.88 8.04
CA MET A 3 32.55 -14.72 7.63
C MET A 3 31.39 -15.23 6.77
N SER A 4 30.39 -15.80 7.43
CA SER A 4 29.10 -16.13 6.84
C SER A 4 28.16 -14.95 7.14
N SER A 5 27.95 -14.02 6.20
CA SER A 5 26.93 -12.99 6.47
C SER A 5 26.41 -12.25 5.21
N TRP A 6 25.15 -12.55 4.85
CA TRP A 6 24.13 -11.62 4.33
C TRP A 6 24.02 -11.30 2.82
N ILE A 7 24.80 -11.90 1.93
CA ILE A 7 24.71 -11.53 0.50
C ILE A 7 23.65 -12.34 -0.28
N ASN A 8 23.16 -13.48 0.23
CA ASN A 8 22.43 -14.45 -0.61
C ASN A 8 20.89 -14.51 -0.45
N ILE A 9 20.24 -13.55 0.21
CA ILE A 9 18.77 -13.60 0.44
C ILE A 9 17.96 -12.73 -0.55
N ARG A 10 18.59 -11.83 -1.32
CA ARG A 10 17.85 -10.83 -2.13
C ARG A 10 17.57 -11.18 -3.60
N SER A 11 18.22 -12.18 -4.18
CA SER A 11 18.07 -12.46 -5.63
C SER A 11 16.80 -13.23 -6.00
N GLY A 12 16.26 -14.05 -5.08
CA GLY A 12 15.06 -14.86 -5.36
C GLY A 12 13.72 -14.09 -5.31
N ARG A 13 13.65 -12.96 -4.59
CA ARG A 13 12.43 -12.13 -4.51
C ARG A 13 12.25 -11.21 -5.72
N ILE A 14 13.35 -10.70 -6.26
CA ILE A 14 13.29 -9.71 -7.35
C ILE A 14 12.84 -10.36 -8.66
N TYR A 15 13.19 -11.63 -8.89
CA TYR A 15 12.86 -12.34 -10.13
C TYR A 15 11.37 -12.75 -10.26
N ARG A 16 10.61 -12.73 -9.16
CA ARG A 16 9.13 -12.88 -9.22
C ARG A 16 8.42 -11.56 -9.53
N SER A 17 9.07 -10.40 -9.34
CA SER A 17 8.44 -9.09 -9.57
C SER A 17 8.44 -8.64 -11.04
N THR A 18 9.39 -9.12 -11.86
CA THR A 18 9.43 -8.78 -13.29
C THR A 18 8.30 -9.43 -14.10
N LYS A 19 7.63 -10.45 -13.55
CA LYS A 19 6.43 -11.07 -14.14
C LYS A 19 5.11 -10.53 -13.58
N GLN A 20 5.14 -9.65 -12.57
CA GLN A 20 3.97 -8.83 -12.18
C GLN A 20 3.86 -7.65 -13.16
N SER A 21 3.55 -8.04 -14.40
CA SER A 21 2.57 -7.38 -15.28
C SER A 21 2.06 -6.07 -14.70
N LYS A 22 2.60 -4.94 -15.20
CA LYS A 22 1.94 -3.63 -15.40
C LYS A 22 0.65 -3.41 -14.58
N GLN A 23 0.68 -3.66 -13.28
CA GLN A 23 -0.41 -3.33 -12.38
C GLN A 23 -0.18 -1.86 -12.17
N GLU A 24 -1.12 -1.04 -12.65
CA GLU A 24 -1.14 0.38 -12.36
C GLU A 24 -0.81 0.55 -10.88
N ASP A 25 0.30 1.20 -10.60
CA ASP A 25 0.71 1.43 -9.23
C ASP A 25 -0.23 2.49 -8.69
N VAL A 26 -1.30 2.04 -8.04
CA VAL A 26 -2.35 2.89 -7.46
C VAL A 26 -1.73 3.94 -6.53
N LEU A 27 -0.59 3.66 -5.90
CA LEU A 27 0.11 4.63 -5.08
C LEU A 27 0.85 5.68 -5.91
N ALA A 28 1.35 5.31 -7.08
CA ALA A 28 1.97 6.26 -8.01
C ALA A 28 0.92 7.19 -8.65
N SER A 29 -0.31 6.74 -8.87
CA SER A 29 -1.39 7.61 -9.35
C SER A 29 -1.98 8.52 -8.27
N LEU A 30 -1.71 8.22 -6.99
CA LEU A 30 -2.15 8.99 -5.83
C LEU A 30 -1.00 9.76 -5.15
N SER A 31 0.20 9.78 -5.74
CA SER A 31 1.40 10.38 -5.12
C SER A 31 1.33 11.89 -4.98
N ASP A 32 0.56 12.54 -5.85
CA ASP A 32 0.41 14.00 -5.87
C ASP A 32 -0.62 14.50 -4.87
N LEU A 33 -1.35 13.59 -4.22
CA LEU A 33 -2.36 13.91 -3.22
C LEU A 33 -1.75 14.00 -1.82
N GLU A 34 -2.34 14.85 -0.99
CA GLU A 34 -2.05 14.85 0.43
C GLU A 34 -2.35 13.47 1.04
N PRO A 35 -1.56 13.01 2.04
CA PRO A 35 -1.73 11.70 2.66
C PRO A 35 -3.17 11.41 3.10
N HIS A 36 -3.84 12.42 3.66
CA HIS A 36 -5.23 12.33 4.09
C HIS A 36 -6.17 11.95 2.93
N GLU A 37 -6.07 12.70 1.82
CA GLU A 37 -6.89 12.52 0.63
C GLU A 37 -6.56 11.21 -0.10
N CYS A 38 -5.28 10.81 -0.11
CA CYS A 38 -4.84 9.52 -0.61
C CYS A 38 -5.50 8.37 0.17
N CYS A 39 -5.45 8.40 1.51
CA CYS A 39 -6.10 7.41 2.37
C CYS A 39 -7.62 7.35 2.12
N LYS A 40 -8.28 8.51 2.07
CA LYS A 40 -9.72 8.62 1.81
C LYS A 40 -10.14 8.00 0.48
N ARG A 41 -9.37 8.24 -0.59
CA ARG A 41 -9.64 7.66 -1.92
C ARG A 41 -9.41 6.16 -1.96
N LEU A 42 -8.36 5.67 -1.30
CA LEU A 42 -8.11 4.23 -1.18
C LEU A 42 -9.28 3.53 -0.49
N LEU A 43 -9.70 4.04 0.67
CA LEU A 43 -10.81 3.48 1.42
C LEU A 43 -12.14 3.58 0.64
N ALA A 44 -12.41 4.71 -0.02
CA ALA A 44 -13.61 4.87 -0.85
C ALA A 44 -13.68 3.83 -1.98
N LYS A 45 -12.54 3.47 -2.57
CA LYS A 45 -12.46 2.43 -3.61
C LYS A 45 -12.63 1.02 -3.05
N VAL A 46 -12.14 0.76 -1.83
CA VAL A 46 -12.33 -0.52 -1.15
C VAL A 46 -13.79 -0.73 -0.74
N CYS A 47 -14.48 0.33 -0.31
CA CYS A 47 -15.88 0.29 0.09
C CYS A 47 -16.87 0.35 -1.09
N GLN A 48 -16.39 0.61 -2.31
CA GLN A 48 -17.24 0.70 -3.50
C GLN A 48 -17.83 -0.69 -3.84
N LYS A 49 -19.16 -0.77 -3.92
CA LYS A 49 -19.85 -1.97 -4.42
C LYS A 49 -19.59 -2.11 -5.93
N ASP A 50 -19.49 -3.35 -6.41
CA ASP A 50 -19.27 -3.70 -7.82
C ASP A 50 -17.89 -3.31 -8.39
N VAL A 51 -16.83 -3.42 -7.59
CA VAL A 51 -15.44 -3.36 -8.08
C VAL A 51 -14.97 -4.77 -8.46
N GLU A 52 -14.33 -4.90 -9.63
CA GLU A 52 -13.70 -6.17 -10.02
C GLU A 52 -12.69 -6.63 -8.96
N GLU A 53 -12.74 -7.91 -8.60
CA GLU A 53 -11.94 -8.49 -7.51
C GLU A 53 -10.44 -8.18 -7.65
N ARG A 54 -9.90 -8.26 -8.87
CA ARG A 54 -8.50 -7.93 -9.16
C ARG A 54 -8.15 -6.46 -8.89
N SER A 55 -9.08 -5.56 -9.18
CA SER A 55 -8.92 -4.14 -8.88
C SER A 55 -8.97 -3.91 -7.38
N LEU A 56 -9.94 -4.52 -6.69
CA LEU A 56 -10.06 -4.47 -5.23
C LEU A 56 -8.77 -4.93 -4.52
N TYR A 57 -8.17 -6.04 -4.96
CA TYR A 57 -6.89 -6.50 -4.42
C TYR A 57 -5.76 -5.48 -4.61
N ASN A 58 -5.72 -4.76 -5.73
CA ASN A 58 -4.70 -3.72 -5.94
C ASN A 58 -4.88 -2.56 -4.97
N TYR A 59 -6.12 -2.10 -4.75
CA TYR A 59 -6.43 -1.04 -3.79
C TYR A 59 -6.18 -1.47 -2.34
N LEU A 60 -6.50 -2.70 -1.96
CA LEU A 60 -6.18 -3.26 -0.64
C LEU A 60 -4.66 -3.34 -0.41
N ASN A 61 -3.92 -3.80 -1.42
CA ASN A 61 -2.46 -3.85 -1.34
C ASN A 61 -1.84 -2.45 -1.25
N ALA A 62 -2.39 -1.47 -1.98
CA ALA A 62 -2.00 -0.07 -1.87
C ALA A 62 -2.28 0.49 -0.47
N PHE A 63 -3.46 0.20 0.10
CA PHE A 63 -3.80 0.60 1.46
C PHE A 63 -2.88 -0.04 2.51
N ALA A 64 -2.55 -1.32 2.39
CA ALA A 64 -1.62 -1.98 3.31
C ALA A 64 -0.21 -1.37 3.25
N LYS A 65 0.29 -1.05 2.05
CA LYS A 65 1.56 -0.34 1.87
C LYS A 65 1.51 1.08 2.44
N PHE A 66 0.40 1.78 2.24
CA PHE A 66 0.17 3.10 2.81
C PHE A 66 0.21 3.05 4.34
N TYR A 67 -0.53 2.11 4.94
CA TYR A 67 -0.55 1.87 6.38
C TYR A 67 0.85 1.58 6.95
N LEU A 68 1.63 0.73 6.27
CA LEU A 68 3.01 0.43 6.67
C LEU A 68 3.94 1.63 6.55
N LYS A 69 3.76 2.50 5.55
CA LYS A 69 4.57 3.72 5.37
C LYS A 69 4.43 4.69 6.54
N TYR A 70 3.25 4.78 7.13
CA TYR A 70 2.96 5.69 8.23
C TYR A 70 3.00 5.01 9.61
N GLU A 71 3.29 3.71 9.69
CA GLU A 71 3.50 2.98 10.95
C GLU A 71 2.42 3.21 12.03
N ASN A 72 1.13 3.22 11.66
CA ASN A 72 0.00 3.57 12.55
C ASN A 72 -0.05 5.03 13.05
N ASP A 73 0.84 5.90 12.60
CA ASP A 73 0.80 7.32 12.91
C ASP A 73 -0.22 8.04 12.02
N TRP A 74 -1.49 7.85 12.36
CA TRP A 74 -2.63 8.42 11.63
C TRP A 74 -2.69 9.94 11.72
N GLU A 75 -2.09 10.53 12.76
CA GLU A 75 -1.96 11.98 12.89
C GLU A 75 -1.09 12.57 11.77
N LYS A 76 0.01 11.89 11.40
CA LYS A 76 0.83 12.28 10.23
C LYS A 76 0.09 12.16 8.90
N VAL A 77 -0.93 11.31 8.85
CA VAL A 77 -1.81 11.19 7.69
C VAL A 77 -2.88 12.29 7.69
N GLY A 78 -3.14 12.92 8.83
CA GLY A 78 -4.20 13.92 8.98
C GLY A 78 -5.54 13.33 9.42
N TRP A 79 -5.57 12.07 9.85
CA TRP A 79 -6.76 11.45 10.45
C TRP A 79 -6.67 11.53 11.96
N LYS A 80 -7.78 11.88 12.61
CA LYS A 80 -7.91 11.61 14.05
C LYS A 80 -8.25 10.14 14.22
N THR A 81 -7.63 9.48 15.20
CA THR A 81 -7.92 8.07 15.52
C THR A 81 -9.42 7.81 15.75
N GLU A 82 -10.13 8.80 16.29
CA GLU A 82 -11.59 8.77 16.48
C GLU A 82 -12.34 8.68 15.14
N GLU A 83 -11.91 9.39 14.11
CA GLU A 83 -12.57 9.42 12.80
C GLU A 83 -12.44 8.08 12.06
N LEU A 84 -11.37 7.32 12.32
CA LEU A 84 -11.16 5.98 11.76
C LEU A 84 -12.14 4.93 12.29
N LEU A 85 -12.69 5.14 13.50
CA LEU A 85 -13.64 4.21 14.11
C LEU A 85 -15.09 4.43 13.65
N TYR A 86 -15.39 5.60 13.06
CA TYR A 86 -16.73 5.99 12.61
C TYR A 86 -16.89 6.03 11.08
N TRP A 87 -15.86 5.58 10.35
CA TRP A 87 -15.86 5.48 8.89
C TRP A 87 -16.43 4.14 8.43
#